data_AF-A0A517QL52-F1
#
_entry.id   AF-A0A517QL52-F1
#
_cell.length_a   1.000
_cell.length_b   1.000
_cell.length_c   1.000
_cell.angle_alpha   90.00
_cell.angle_beta   90.00
_cell.angle_gamma   90.00
#
_symmetry.space_group_name_H-M   'P 1'
#
loop_
_entity.id
_entity.type
_entity.pdbx_description
1 polymer ?
#
loop_
_entity_poly.entity_id
_entity_poly.type
_entity_poly.pdbx_seq_one_letter_code
_entity_poly.pdbx_strand_id
1 'polypeptide(L)'
;MPEPLLYLKSIGAASIAVVMSILMLLSLRRTQDKLWHTSVCVISIAIGVSIGFRVMSWQFAWPPMNGMDRLIEIVIPATLAIELFAGNQRVPRWCVWFLRISLALAIPRILLHGSVYLSGADVEWTAWQAAIALTMSSGLLAGVWGLLDWLFNRSPGASIPLALCLAMPCAGAAVMMSGYIKGGAATVPLTGTLTAATIMTMLITNRLHLSTYSGGQAILGIGVVSLFGVLFIGCFFGRLSTYYALTILASPVLCWATELSYFRNRKRGIVGALRIVLVSIPLVTVLVLAKLDFDRHMAPLMGNEVQAIDFQKSIA
;
A
#
# COMPACT_ATOMS: atom_id res chain seq x y z
N MET A 1 18.95 -2.27 13.70
CA MET A 1 17.98 -2.64 12.64
C MET A 1 17.00 -3.64 13.22
N PRO A 2 15.70 -3.60 12.86
CA PRO A 2 14.74 -4.58 13.34
C PRO A 2 15.18 -5.98 12.90
N GLU A 3 14.95 -6.97 13.76
CA GLU A 3 15.23 -8.35 13.40
C GLU A 3 14.36 -8.76 12.20
N PRO A 4 14.93 -9.29 11.10
CA PRO A 4 14.15 -9.68 9.91
C PRO A 4 13.09 -10.74 10.25
N LEU A 5 13.35 -11.52 11.30
CA LEU A 5 12.42 -12.49 11.87
C LEU A 5 11.14 -11.83 12.42
N LEU A 6 11.22 -10.60 12.93
CA LEU A 6 10.05 -9.84 13.37
C LEU A 6 9.15 -9.45 12.19
N TYR A 7 9.74 -9.07 11.05
CA TYR A 7 8.97 -8.77 9.83
C TYR A 7 8.25 -10.00 9.30
N LEU A 8 8.93 -11.14 9.28
CA LEU A 8 8.32 -12.40 8.86
C LEU A 8 7.18 -12.84 9.80
N LYS A 9 7.38 -12.71 11.12
CA LYS A 9 6.33 -12.93 12.13
C LYS A 9 5.12 -12.02 11.91
N SER A 10 5.35 -10.73 11.63
CA SER A 10 4.29 -9.76 11.37
C SER A 10 3.48 -10.12 10.11
N ILE A 11 4.15 -10.42 8.98
CA ILE A 11 3.48 -10.88 7.76
C ILE A 11 2.67 -12.14 8.02
N GLY A 12 3.27 -13.13 8.69
CA GLY A 12 2.62 -14.40 8.99
C GLY A 12 1.38 -14.22 9.87
N ALA A 13 1.50 -13.49 10.98
CA ALA A 13 0.39 -13.23 11.89
C ALA A 13 -0.75 -12.46 11.22
N ALA A 14 -0.42 -11.41 10.46
CA ALA A 14 -1.39 -10.63 9.71
C ALA A 14 -2.15 -11.49 8.68
N SER A 15 -1.42 -12.33 7.94
CA SER A 15 -1.99 -13.22 6.92
C SER A 15 -2.91 -14.28 7.53
N ILE A 16 -2.45 -14.94 8.60
CA ILE A 16 -3.23 -15.97 9.30
C ILE A 16 -4.52 -15.37 9.87
N ALA A 17 -4.43 -14.19 10.49
CA ALA A 17 -5.60 -13.49 11.03
C ALA A 17 -6.65 -13.18 9.95
N VAL A 18 -6.22 -12.72 8.76
CA VAL A 18 -7.13 -12.50 7.63
C VAL A 18 -7.77 -13.81 7.18
N VAL A 19 -6.99 -14.87 6.97
CA VAL A 19 -7.50 -16.17 6.51
C VAL A 19 -8.53 -16.73 7.50
N MET A 20 -8.18 -16.76 8.79
CA MET A 20 -9.05 -17.30 9.83
C MET A 20 -10.34 -16.48 9.99
N SER A 21 -10.26 -15.16 9.95
CA SER A 21 -11.44 -14.30 10.04
C SER A 21 -12.36 -14.44 8.83
N ILE A 22 -11.81 -14.55 7.61
CA ILE A 22 -12.61 -14.81 6.40
C ILE A 22 -13.33 -16.16 6.53
N LEU A 23 -12.63 -17.23 6.91
CA LEU A 23 -13.21 -18.56 7.05
C LEU A 23 -14.28 -18.60 8.15
N MET A 24 -14.03 -17.96 9.28
CA MET A 24 -14.97 -17.86 10.41
C MET A 24 -16.22 -17.07 10.03
N LEU A 25 -16.08 -15.92 9.37
CA LEU A 25 -17.25 -15.12 8.96
C LEU A 25 -18.03 -15.79 7.82
N LEU A 26 -17.37 -16.55 6.95
CA LEU A 26 -18.06 -17.32 5.91
C LEU A 26 -18.81 -18.52 6.47
N SER A 27 -18.30 -19.18 7.52
CA SER A 27 -19.01 -20.32 8.14
C SER A 27 -20.27 -19.90 8.89
N LEU A 28 -20.32 -18.67 9.40
CA LEU A 28 -21.45 -18.14 10.16
C LEU A 28 -22.70 -17.81 9.32
N ARG A 29 -22.59 -17.66 7.98
CA ARG A 29 -23.71 -17.19 7.16
C ARG A 29 -24.09 -18.16 6.05
N ARG A 30 -25.39 -18.46 5.99
CA ARG A 30 -26.00 -19.37 4.99
C ARG A 30 -26.37 -18.69 3.67
N THR A 31 -26.50 -17.35 3.65
CA THR A 31 -26.96 -16.58 2.48
C THR A 31 -25.83 -15.80 1.80
N GLN A 32 -25.80 -15.86 0.46
CA GLN A 32 -24.73 -15.32 -0.40
C GLN A 32 -25.03 -13.90 -0.91
N ASP A 33 -25.10 -12.93 -0.01
CA ASP A 33 -25.27 -11.53 -0.42
C ASP A 33 -23.92 -10.88 -0.77
N LYS A 34 -23.83 -10.15 -1.89
CA LYS A 34 -22.58 -9.45 -2.29
C LYS A 34 -22.06 -8.50 -1.21
N LEU A 35 -22.98 -7.81 -0.51
CA LEU A 35 -22.67 -6.91 0.61
C LEU A 35 -21.92 -7.63 1.73
N TRP A 36 -22.29 -8.88 2.00
CA TRP A 36 -21.64 -9.68 3.02
C TRP A 36 -20.18 -9.97 2.67
N HIS A 37 -19.90 -10.37 1.43
CA HIS A 37 -18.53 -10.68 1.00
C HIS A 37 -17.60 -9.46 1.09
N THR A 38 -18.07 -8.27 0.70
CA THR A 38 -17.27 -7.04 0.83
C THR A 38 -17.04 -6.69 2.30
N SER A 39 -18.09 -6.79 3.14
CA SER A 39 -17.98 -6.52 4.57
C SER A 39 -17.01 -7.48 5.27
N VAL A 40 -17.12 -8.77 4.99
CA VAL A 40 -16.20 -9.82 5.49
C VAL A 40 -14.77 -9.47 5.12
N CYS A 41 -14.52 -9.11 3.85
CA CYS A 41 -13.19 -8.77 3.38
C CYS A 41 -12.61 -7.55 4.11
N VAL A 42 -13.38 -6.46 4.22
CA VAL A 42 -12.96 -5.23 4.92
C VAL A 42 -12.67 -5.50 6.39
N ILE A 43 -13.57 -6.19 7.10
CA ILE A 43 -13.41 -6.54 8.51
C ILE A 43 -12.17 -7.42 8.71
N SER A 44 -11.99 -8.43 7.87
CA SER A 44 -10.81 -9.31 7.93
C SER A 44 -9.51 -8.55 7.70
N ILE A 45 -9.46 -7.63 6.75
CA ILE A 45 -8.28 -6.78 6.53
C ILE A 45 -8.02 -5.91 7.77
N ALA A 46 -9.04 -5.28 8.34
CA ALA A 46 -8.90 -4.47 9.55
C ALA A 46 -8.32 -5.29 10.73
N ILE A 47 -8.82 -6.51 10.94
CA ILE A 47 -8.32 -7.44 11.96
C ILE A 47 -6.86 -7.80 11.69
N GLY A 48 -6.52 -8.19 10.46
CA GLY A 48 -5.17 -8.58 10.09
C GLY A 48 -4.16 -7.44 10.23
N VAL A 49 -4.54 -6.22 9.83
CA VAL A 49 -3.70 -5.03 9.93
C VAL A 49 -3.43 -4.71 11.40
N SER A 50 -4.47 -4.75 12.23
CA SER A 50 -4.37 -4.53 13.68
C SER A 50 -3.44 -5.55 14.34
N ILE A 51 -3.59 -6.84 14.02
CA ILE A 51 -2.74 -7.91 14.58
C ILE A 51 -1.30 -7.78 14.10
N GLY A 52 -1.09 -7.52 12.80
CA GLY A 52 0.24 -7.33 12.23
C GLY A 52 1.01 -6.16 12.87
N PHE A 53 0.35 -5.01 13.06
CA PHE A 53 0.95 -3.86 13.73
C PHE A 53 1.23 -4.12 15.22
N ARG A 54 0.36 -4.87 15.91
CA ARG A 54 0.64 -5.32 17.29
C ARG A 54 1.88 -6.21 17.38
N VAL A 55 2.06 -7.14 16.43
CA VAL A 55 3.26 -8.01 16.40
C VAL A 55 4.53 -7.19 16.17
N MET A 56 4.45 -6.13 15.37
CA MET A 56 5.54 -5.17 15.21
C MET A 56 5.77 -4.27 16.43
N SER A 57 5.01 -4.46 17.52
CA SER A 57 5.06 -3.63 18.71
C SER A 57 4.82 -2.14 18.40
N TRP A 58 3.97 -1.86 17.41
CA TRP A 58 3.60 -0.49 17.08
C TRP A 58 2.79 0.11 18.23
N GLN A 59 3.32 1.17 18.84
CA GLN A 59 2.63 1.90 19.90
C GLN A 59 1.61 2.83 19.26
N PHE A 60 0.33 2.61 19.56
CA PHE A 60 -0.74 3.54 19.22
C PHE A 60 -0.54 4.83 20.03
N ALA A 61 -0.52 5.98 19.36
CA ALA A 61 -0.23 7.27 19.99
C ALA A 61 -1.34 8.25 19.67
N TRP A 62 -2.13 8.62 20.69
CA TRP A 62 -3.20 9.60 20.54
C TRP A 62 -2.88 10.87 21.36
N PRO A 63 -2.71 12.04 20.73
CA PRO A 63 -2.85 12.33 19.29
C PRO A 63 -1.69 11.79 18.43
N PRO A 64 -1.90 11.53 17.12
CA PRO A 64 -0.88 10.96 16.25
C PRO A 64 0.22 11.98 15.91
N MET A 65 1.46 11.63 16.28
CA MET A 65 2.59 12.56 16.28
C MET A 65 3.29 12.65 14.92
N ASN A 66 3.43 11.52 14.21
CA ASN A 66 4.12 11.46 12.93
C ASN A 66 3.16 11.13 11.77
N GLY A 67 3.61 11.35 10.53
CA GLY A 67 2.78 11.07 9.34
C GLY A 67 2.37 9.60 9.20
N MET A 68 3.19 8.67 9.69
CA MET A 68 2.88 7.23 9.66
C MET A 68 1.80 6.84 10.67
N ASP A 69 1.82 7.40 11.88
CA ASP A 69 0.75 7.20 12.86
C ASP A 69 -0.58 7.68 12.27
N ARG A 70 -0.60 8.81 11.55
CA ARG A 70 -1.82 9.29 10.89
C ARG A 70 -2.26 8.44 9.72
N LEU A 71 -1.33 7.84 8.97
CA LEU A 71 -1.68 6.87 7.93
C LEU A 71 -2.43 5.68 8.55
N ILE A 72 -1.91 5.14 9.64
CA ILE A 72 -2.42 3.92 10.29
C ILE A 72 -3.69 4.20 11.11
N GLU A 73 -3.74 5.31 11.84
CA GLU A 73 -4.80 5.60 12.80
C GLU A 73 -5.97 6.39 12.21
N ILE A 74 -5.75 7.14 11.13
CA ILE A 74 -6.79 7.99 10.51
C ILE A 74 -7.10 7.51 9.09
N VAL A 75 -6.10 7.49 8.21
CA VAL A 75 -6.32 7.29 6.77
C VAL A 75 -6.79 5.87 6.44
N ILE A 76 -6.13 4.84 6.98
CA ILE A 76 -6.50 3.44 6.74
C ILE A 76 -7.90 3.15 7.29
N PRO A 77 -8.26 3.50 8.56
CA PRO A 77 -9.62 3.34 9.08
C PRO A 77 -10.68 4.09 8.25
N ALA A 78 -10.40 5.32 7.82
CA ALA A 78 -11.30 6.06 6.94
C ALA A 78 -11.51 5.33 5.60
N THR A 79 -10.44 4.79 5.02
CA THR A 79 -10.52 4.00 3.78
C THR A 79 -11.34 2.73 3.97
N LEU A 80 -11.12 2.01 5.08
CA LEU A 80 -11.90 0.83 5.44
C LEU A 80 -13.39 1.15 5.57
N ALA A 81 -13.74 2.26 6.23
CA ALA A 81 -15.12 2.72 6.35
C ALA A 81 -15.74 3.04 4.98
N ILE A 82 -15.02 3.77 4.12
CA ILE A 82 -15.50 4.09 2.76
C ILE A 82 -15.72 2.82 1.94
N GLU A 83 -14.79 1.85 1.98
CA GLU A 83 -14.94 0.58 1.25
C GLU A 83 -16.05 -0.31 1.84
N LEU A 84 -16.33 -0.21 3.14
CA LEU A 84 -17.50 -0.84 3.75
C LEU A 84 -18.81 -0.23 3.23
N PHE A 85 -18.88 1.11 3.14
CA PHE A 85 -20.01 1.81 2.54
C PHE A 85 -20.15 1.50 1.04
N ALA A 86 -19.03 1.37 0.32
CA ALA A 86 -19.00 1.02 -1.10
C ALA A 86 -19.58 -0.38 -1.38
N GLY A 87 -19.42 -1.31 -0.44
CA GLY A 87 -20.02 -2.65 -0.51
C GLY A 87 -21.55 -2.66 -0.38
N ASN A 88 -22.16 -1.56 0.06
CA ASN A 88 -23.60 -1.48 0.22
C ASN A 88 -24.31 -1.08 -1.08
N GLN A 89 -25.08 -2.01 -1.66
CA GLN A 89 -25.81 -1.80 -2.91
C GLN A 89 -26.85 -0.68 -2.86
N ARG A 90 -27.29 -0.26 -1.66
CA ARG A 90 -28.23 0.86 -1.48
C ARG A 90 -27.56 2.21 -1.68
N VAL A 91 -26.23 2.29 -1.59
CA VAL A 91 -25.49 3.53 -1.73
C VAL A 91 -25.20 3.76 -3.21
N PRO A 92 -25.62 4.89 -3.80
CA PRO A 92 -25.36 5.16 -5.21
C PRO A 92 -23.87 5.37 -5.44
N ARG A 93 -23.37 4.93 -6.61
CA ARG A 93 -21.93 4.95 -6.93
C ARG A 93 -21.30 6.34 -6.88
N TRP A 94 -22.06 7.38 -7.20
CA TRP A 94 -21.57 8.76 -7.15
C TRP A 94 -21.25 9.21 -5.72
N CYS A 95 -22.04 8.77 -4.71
CA CYS A 95 -21.73 9.05 -3.30
C CYS A 95 -20.42 8.39 -2.88
N VAL A 96 -20.22 7.14 -3.26
CA VAL A 96 -18.98 6.41 -2.96
C VAL A 96 -17.78 7.12 -3.59
N TRP A 97 -17.89 7.51 -4.86
CA TRP A 97 -16.85 8.27 -5.54
C TRP A 97 -16.59 9.62 -4.90
N PHE A 98 -17.65 10.33 -4.49
CA PHE A 98 -17.51 11.59 -3.76
C PHE A 98 -16.73 11.40 -2.45
N LEU A 99 -17.01 10.34 -1.69
CA LEU A 99 -16.25 9.99 -0.48
C LEU A 99 -14.78 9.66 -0.79
N ARG A 100 -14.53 8.84 -1.83
CA ARG A 100 -13.16 8.48 -2.26
C ARG A 100 -12.36 9.71 -2.69
N ILE A 101 -12.94 10.61 -3.48
CA ILE A 101 -12.29 11.86 -3.92
C ILE A 101 -12.05 12.78 -2.73
N SER A 102 -13.04 12.94 -1.85
CA SER A 102 -12.89 13.76 -0.63
C SER A 102 -11.74 13.25 0.25
N LEU A 103 -11.65 11.93 0.44
CA LEU A 103 -10.53 11.33 1.17
C LEU A 103 -9.21 11.54 0.43
N ALA A 104 -9.16 11.33 -0.88
CA ALA A 104 -7.94 11.53 -1.68
C ALA A 104 -7.40 12.97 -1.60
N LEU A 105 -8.29 13.97 -1.57
CA LEU A 105 -7.94 15.38 -1.37
C LEU A 105 -7.45 15.67 0.06
N ALA A 106 -7.99 14.98 1.06
CA ALA A 106 -7.64 15.18 2.46
C ALA A 106 -6.31 14.50 2.85
N ILE A 107 -5.98 13.35 2.25
CA ILE A 107 -4.82 12.52 2.64
C ILE A 107 -3.51 13.31 2.67
N PRO A 108 -3.06 14.00 1.61
CA PRO A 108 -1.78 14.71 1.64
C PRO A 108 -1.69 15.73 2.79
N ARG A 109 -2.79 16.44 3.07
CA ARG A 109 -2.85 17.41 4.18
C ARG A 109 -2.84 16.72 5.54
N ILE A 110 -3.55 15.59 5.70
CA ILE A 110 -3.54 14.80 6.94
C ILE A 110 -2.13 14.27 7.23
N LEU A 111 -1.46 13.71 6.23
CA LEU A 111 -0.13 13.12 6.38
C LEU A 111 0.94 14.18 6.71
N LEU A 112 0.83 15.40 6.15
CA LEU A 112 1.76 16.51 6.40
C LEU A 112 1.35 17.44 7.54
N HIS A 113 0.20 17.24 8.19
CA HIS A 113 -0.23 18.09 9.31
C HIS A 113 0.88 18.15 10.41
N GLY A 114 1.06 19.24 11.15
CA GLY A 114 2.08 19.28 12.21
C GLY A 114 3.53 19.01 11.77
N SER A 115 3.83 18.94 10.46
CA SER A 115 5.17 18.74 9.93
C SER A 115 5.77 20.08 9.53
N VAL A 116 7.11 20.14 9.49
CA VAL A 116 7.87 21.34 9.07
C VAL A 116 7.46 21.91 7.72
N TYR A 117 6.89 21.08 6.83
CA TYR A 117 6.41 21.52 5.51
C TYR A 117 5.14 22.38 5.56
N LEU A 118 4.33 22.24 6.61
CA LEU A 118 3.01 22.88 6.69
C LEU A 118 2.80 23.72 7.95
N SER A 119 3.63 23.53 8.97
CA SER A 119 3.50 24.20 10.27
C SER A 119 4.84 24.14 11.01
N GLY A 120 5.35 25.28 11.45
CA GLY A 120 6.60 25.38 12.21
C GLY A 120 7.08 26.82 12.30
N ALA A 121 8.04 27.11 13.18
CA ALA A 121 8.75 28.40 13.16
C ALA A 121 9.62 28.53 11.90
N ASP A 122 10.15 27.40 11.42
CA ASP A 122 11.00 27.28 10.24
C ASP A 122 10.21 26.64 9.08
N VAL A 123 9.17 27.32 8.61
CA VAL A 123 8.37 26.81 7.47
C VAL A 123 9.25 26.82 6.22
N GLU A 124 9.67 25.64 5.76
CA GLU A 124 10.51 25.50 4.56
C GLU A 124 9.76 25.89 3.28
N TRP A 125 8.43 25.71 3.26
CA TRP A 125 7.61 25.87 2.07
C TRP A 125 6.75 27.12 2.09
N THR A 126 6.76 27.84 0.98
CA THR A 126 5.75 28.88 0.75
C THR A 126 4.36 28.25 0.66
N ALA A 127 3.32 29.00 1.03
CA ALA A 127 1.93 28.54 0.95
C ALA A 127 1.56 28.03 -0.46
N TRP A 128 2.13 28.64 -1.50
CA TRP A 128 1.93 28.25 -2.89
C TRP A 128 2.58 26.90 -3.23
N GLN A 129 3.82 26.67 -2.81
CA GLN A 129 4.50 25.37 -2.99
C GLN A 129 3.74 24.24 -2.28
N ALA A 130 3.29 24.49 -1.05
CA ALA A 130 2.44 23.56 -0.32
C ALA A 130 1.14 23.26 -1.07
N ALA A 131 0.44 24.29 -1.57
CA ALA A 131 -0.79 24.11 -2.34
C ALA A 131 -0.55 23.27 -3.62
N ILE A 132 0.51 23.54 -4.37
CA ILE A 132 0.87 22.75 -5.56
C ILE A 132 1.15 21.29 -5.19
N ALA A 133 1.98 21.05 -4.18
CA ALA A 133 2.33 19.69 -3.78
C ALA A 133 1.09 18.90 -3.31
N LEU A 134 0.23 19.52 -2.51
CA LEU A 134 -1.01 18.92 -2.02
C LEU A 134 -1.99 18.63 -3.17
N THR A 135 -2.19 19.57 -4.08
CA THR A 135 -3.11 19.41 -5.22
C THR A 135 -2.62 18.35 -6.22
N MET A 136 -1.34 18.39 -6.58
CA MET A 136 -0.74 17.41 -7.50
C MET A 136 -0.76 16.00 -6.93
N SER A 137 -0.39 15.84 -5.66
CA SER A 137 -0.41 14.53 -5.01
C SER A 137 -1.83 13.98 -4.83
N SER A 138 -2.81 14.85 -4.51
CA SER A 138 -4.21 14.45 -4.43
C SER A 138 -4.76 14.04 -5.80
N GLY A 139 -4.47 14.82 -6.85
CA GLY A 139 -4.86 14.51 -8.23
C GLY A 139 -4.25 13.20 -8.72
N LEU A 140 -2.99 12.95 -8.37
CA LEU A 140 -2.32 11.68 -8.68
C LEU A 140 -2.98 10.49 -7.98
N LEU A 141 -3.26 10.59 -6.68
CA LEU A 141 -3.95 9.54 -5.93
C LEU A 141 -5.35 9.26 -6.52
N ALA A 142 -6.14 10.30 -6.74
CA ALA A 142 -7.47 10.18 -7.34
C ALA A 142 -7.41 9.56 -8.74
N GLY A 143 -6.43 9.96 -9.56
CA GLY A 143 -6.20 9.42 -10.90
C GLY A 143 -5.85 7.93 -10.89
N VAL A 144 -4.86 7.52 -10.07
CA VAL A 144 -4.47 6.10 -9.96
C VAL A 144 -5.61 5.26 -9.40
N TRP A 145 -6.32 5.74 -8.38
CA TRP A 145 -7.48 5.04 -7.81
C TRP A 145 -8.60 4.91 -8.85
N GLY A 146 -8.93 5.99 -9.57
CA GLY A 146 -9.86 6.03 -10.70
C GLY A 146 -9.54 5.03 -11.80
N LEU A 147 -8.31 5.06 -12.29
CA LEU A 147 -7.86 4.19 -13.38
C LEU A 147 -7.90 2.71 -12.99
N LEU A 148 -7.51 2.37 -11.76
CA LEU A 148 -7.52 0.98 -11.29
C LEU A 148 -8.94 0.48 -10.98
N ASP A 149 -9.79 1.31 -10.37
CA ASP A 149 -11.21 0.98 -10.16
C ASP A 149 -11.93 0.78 -11.50
N TRP A 150 -11.66 1.65 -12.47
CA TRP A 150 -12.21 1.53 -13.83
C TRP A 150 -11.74 0.25 -14.52
N LEU A 151 -10.43 -0.05 -14.44
CA LEU A 151 -9.87 -1.29 -14.98
C LEU A 151 -10.49 -2.53 -14.33
N PHE A 152 -10.65 -2.51 -13.01
CA PHE A 152 -11.23 -3.60 -12.24
C PHE A 152 -12.70 -3.83 -12.60
N ASN A 153 -13.47 -2.76 -12.81
CA ASN A 153 -14.87 -2.87 -13.25
C ASN A 153 -15.01 -3.42 -14.68
N ARG A 154 -14.03 -3.13 -15.55
CA ARG A 154 -14.01 -3.62 -16.94
C ARG A 154 -13.55 -5.07 -17.03
N SER A 155 -12.57 -5.46 -16.22
CA SER A 155 -11.92 -6.76 -16.28
C SER A 155 -11.64 -7.29 -14.87
N PRO A 156 -12.71 -7.74 -14.17
CA PRO A 156 -12.59 -8.17 -12.79
C PRO A 156 -11.69 -9.40 -12.69
N GLY A 157 -10.68 -9.32 -11.83
CA GLY A 157 -9.74 -10.40 -11.62
C GLY A 157 -8.78 -10.12 -10.47
N ALA A 158 -8.21 -11.19 -9.92
CA ALA A 158 -7.25 -11.11 -8.81
C ALA A 158 -5.91 -10.49 -9.21
N SER A 159 -5.61 -10.37 -10.51
CA SER A 159 -4.33 -9.82 -11.00
C SER A 159 -4.12 -8.36 -10.63
N ILE A 160 -5.17 -7.53 -10.58
CA ILE A 160 -5.03 -6.10 -10.24
C ILE A 160 -4.71 -5.92 -8.74
N PRO A 161 -5.44 -6.54 -7.80
CA PRO A 161 -5.03 -6.53 -6.39
C PRO A 161 -3.65 -7.17 -6.15
N LEU A 162 -3.31 -8.26 -6.85
CA LEU A 162 -1.98 -8.87 -6.74
C LEU A 162 -0.87 -7.92 -7.21
N ALA A 163 -1.09 -7.13 -8.27
CA ALA A 163 -0.14 -6.10 -8.70
C ALA A 163 0.12 -5.05 -7.60
N LEU A 164 -0.93 -4.61 -6.90
CA LEU A 164 -0.78 -3.74 -5.73
C LEU A 164 -0.03 -4.43 -4.59
N CYS A 165 -0.30 -5.72 -4.35
CA CYS A 165 0.41 -6.51 -3.34
C CYS A 165 1.91 -6.66 -3.64
N LEU A 166 2.33 -6.61 -4.91
CA LEU A 166 3.74 -6.60 -5.30
C LEU A 166 4.38 -5.21 -5.16
N ALA A 167 3.63 -4.15 -5.46
CA ALA A 167 4.11 -2.78 -5.31
C ALA A 167 4.33 -2.39 -3.84
N MET A 168 3.53 -2.93 -2.92
CA MET A 168 3.59 -2.64 -1.48
C MET A 168 4.94 -2.99 -0.81
N PRO A 169 5.49 -4.20 -0.92
CA PRO A 169 6.80 -4.53 -0.37
C PRO A 169 7.93 -3.80 -1.10
N CYS A 170 7.78 -3.54 -2.41
CA CYS A 170 8.73 -2.73 -3.17
C CYS A 170 8.81 -1.30 -2.62
N ALA A 171 7.65 -0.66 -2.38
CA ALA A 171 7.56 0.64 -1.71
C ALA A 171 8.22 0.60 -0.33
N GLY A 172 7.91 -0.43 0.47
CA GLY A 172 8.52 -0.61 1.78
C GLY A 172 10.04 -0.65 1.74
N ALA A 173 10.59 -1.52 0.89
CA ALA A 173 12.03 -1.67 0.72
C ALA A 173 12.69 -0.37 0.23
N ALA A 174 12.08 0.31 -0.75
CA ALA A 174 12.58 1.59 -1.26
C ALA A 174 12.61 2.68 -0.16
N VAL A 175 11.56 2.77 0.66
CA VAL A 175 11.48 3.71 1.79
C VAL A 175 12.46 3.34 2.92
N MET A 176 12.71 2.06 3.17
CA MET A 176 13.76 1.63 4.11
C MET A 176 15.14 2.05 3.61
N MET A 177 15.44 1.80 2.33
CA MET A 177 16.72 2.17 1.70
C MET A 177 16.91 3.68 1.63
N SER A 178 15.84 4.48 1.57
CA SER A 178 15.95 5.93 1.63
C SER A 178 16.24 6.46 3.04
N GLY A 179 16.25 5.60 4.06
CA GLY A 179 16.61 5.92 5.44
C GLY A 179 15.43 5.98 6.41
N TYR A 180 14.20 5.74 5.95
CA TYR A 180 13.01 5.76 6.81
C TYR A 180 12.51 4.35 7.14
N ILE A 181 13.33 3.64 7.94
CA ILE A 181 13.12 2.22 8.28
C ILE A 181 11.73 1.98 8.88
N LYS A 182 11.30 2.80 9.85
CA LYS A 182 9.98 2.66 10.50
C LYS A 182 8.83 2.79 9.50
N GLY A 183 8.94 3.73 8.56
CA GLY A 183 7.93 3.93 7.52
C GLY A 183 7.89 2.79 6.52
N GLY A 184 9.05 2.35 6.04
CA GLY A 184 9.13 1.19 5.15
C GLY A 184 8.65 -0.09 5.82
N ALA A 185 8.88 -0.27 7.12
CA ALA A 185 8.44 -1.44 7.87
C ALA A 185 6.92 -1.52 8.04
N ALA A 186 6.20 -0.40 7.97
CA ALA A 186 4.74 -0.40 8.07
C ALA A 186 4.06 -1.13 6.89
N THR A 187 4.74 -1.30 5.75
CA THR A 187 4.19 -2.05 4.61
C THR A 187 4.15 -3.56 4.84
N VAL A 188 4.93 -4.07 5.79
CA VAL A 188 5.09 -5.49 6.09
C VAL A 188 3.72 -6.13 6.46
N PRO A 189 3.00 -5.65 7.50
CA PRO A 189 1.68 -6.19 7.83
C PRO A 189 0.62 -5.89 6.75
N LEU A 190 0.71 -4.74 6.07
CA LEU A 190 -0.19 -4.38 4.96
C LEU A 190 -0.04 -5.34 3.77
N THR A 191 1.18 -5.73 3.44
CA THR A 191 1.47 -6.68 2.36
C THR A 191 0.90 -8.05 2.70
N GLY A 192 1.15 -8.54 3.92
CA GLY A 192 0.61 -9.83 4.39
C GLY A 192 -0.91 -9.87 4.33
N THR A 193 -1.57 -8.85 4.89
CA THR A 193 -3.04 -8.78 4.90
C THR A 193 -3.67 -8.71 3.51
N LEU A 194 -3.19 -7.80 2.64
CA LEU A 194 -3.76 -7.62 1.31
C LEU A 194 -3.50 -8.84 0.43
N THR A 195 -2.31 -9.46 0.54
CA THR A 195 -1.99 -10.69 -0.21
C THR A 195 -2.88 -11.84 0.25
N ALA A 196 -3.02 -12.06 1.56
CA ALA A 196 -3.89 -13.10 2.11
C ALA A 196 -5.36 -12.89 1.73
N ALA A 197 -5.87 -11.65 1.82
CA ALA A 197 -7.23 -11.31 1.41
C ALA A 197 -7.45 -11.57 -0.09
N THR A 198 -6.49 -11.21 -0.94
CA THR A 198 -6.55 -11.41 -2.40
C THR A 198 -6.57 -12.89 -2.75
N ILE A 199 -5.67 -13.69 -2.15
CA ILE A 199 -5.59 -15.13 -2.40
C ILE A 199 -6.85 -15.82 -1.89
N MET A 200 -7.32 -15.51 -0.68
CA MET A 200 -8.53 -16.15 -0.14
C MET A 200 -9.77 -15.83 -0.95
N THR A 201 -9.98 -14.56 -1.31
CA THR A 201 -11.10 -14.18 -2.17
C THR A 201 -11.02 -14.85 -3.54
N MET A 202 -9.80 -15.06 -4.09
CA MET A 202 -9.61 -15.78 -5.35
C MET A 202 -9.98 -17.26 -5.21
N LEU A 203 -9.51 -17.92 -4.16
CA LEU A 203 -9.81 -19.32 -3.87
C LEU A 203 -11.32 -19.53 -3.65
N ILE A 204 -11.97 -18.66 -2.88
CA ILE A 204 -13.42 -18.72 -2.63
C ILE A 204 -14.21 -18.53 -3.92
N THR A 205 -13.85 -17.53 -4.74
CA THR A 205 -14.53 -17.26 -6.01
C THR A 205 -14.42 -18.47 -6.95
N ASN A 206 -13.24 -19.09 -7.03
CA ASN A 206 -13.02 -20.28 -7.84
C ASN A 206 -13.78 -21.50 -7.32
N ARG A 207 -13.81 -21.71 -5.99
CA ARG A 207 -14.49 -22.85 -5.36
C ARG A 207 -16.01 -22.77 -5.45
N LEU A 208 -16.56 -21.58 -5.30
CA LEU A 208 -18.02 -21.35 -5.31
C LEU A 208 -18.56 -21.04 -6.72
N HIS A 209 -17.72 -21.08 -7.75
CA HIS A 209 -18.07 -20.71 -9.13
C HIS A 209 -18.82 -19.36 -9.22
N LEU A 210 -18.47 -18.42 -8.34
CA LEU A 210 -19.11 -17.11 -8.30
C LEU A 210 -18.70 -16.33 -9.55
N SER A 211 -19.70 -15.77 -10.24
CA SER A 211 -19.48 -14.99 -11.46
C SER A 211 -18.75 -13.67 -11.21
N THR A 212 -18.72 -13.20 -9.95
CA THR A 212 -18.20 -11.88 -9.59
C THR A 212 -17.23 -11.95 -8.41
N TYR A 213 -16.06 -11.34 -8.56
CA TYR A 213 -15.03 -11.20 -7.53
C TYR A 213 -15.41 -10.06 -6.54
N SER A 214 -16.38 -10.33 -5.66
CA SER A 214 -17.10 -9.32 -4.85
C SER A 214 -16.27 -8.63 -3.75
N GLY A 215 -15.07 -9.13 -3.41
CA GLY A 215 -14.18 -8.51 -2.42
C GLY A 215 -13.05 -7.66 -3.01
N GLY A 216 -12.82 -7.74 -4.32
CA GLY A 216 -11.62 -7.15 -4.94
C GLY A 216 -11.58 -5.62 -4.91
N GLN A 217 -12.73 -4.95 -4.97
CA GLN A 217 -12.79 -3.48 -4.93
C GLN A 217 -12.29 -2.93 -3.59
N ALA A 218 -12.67 -3.54 -2.48
CA ALA A 218 -12.20 -3.12 -1.15
C ALA A 218 -10.68 -3.29 -1.02
N ILE A 219 -10.16 -4.45 -1.44
CA ILE A 219 -8.70 -4.72 -1.44
C ILE A 219 -7.97 -3.68 -2.30
N LEU A 220 -8.53 -3.34 -3.47
CA LEU A 220 -7.97 -2.34 -4.37
C LEU A 220 -7.91 -0.95 -3.72
N GLY A 221 -9.03 -0.47 -3.17
CA GLY A 221 -9.09 0.85 -2.53
C GLY A 221 -8.12 0.97 -1.35
N ILE A 222 -8.14 -0.02 -0.45
CA ILE A 222 -7.22 -0.07 0.71
C ILE A 222 -5.76 -0.15 0.22
N GLY A 223 -5.48 -0.97 -0.79
CA GLY A 223 -4.14 -1.14 -1.35
C GLY A 223 -3.59 0.13 -2.00
N VAL A 224 -4.40 0.84 -2.80
CA VAL A 224 -3.99 2.09 -3.46
C VAL A 224 -3.70 3.19 -2.44
N VAL A 225 -4.61 3.39 -1.48
CA VAL A 225 -4.44 4.43 -0.45
C VAL A 225 -3.22 4.13 0.43
N SER A 226 -3.04 2.87 0.83
CA SER A 226 -1.90 2.46 1.64
C SER A 226 -0.58 2.64 0.89
N LEU A 227 -0.53 2.23 -0.38
CA LEU A 227 0.66 2.35 -1.23
C LEU A 227 1.05 3.82 -1.42
N PHE A 228 0.07 4.66 -1.77
CA PHE A 228 0.29 6.10 -1.89
C PHE A 228 0.76 6.72 -0.57
N GLY A 229 0.09 6.42 0.55
CA GLY A 229 0.43 6.98 1.85
C GLY A 229 1.86 6.67 2.25
N VAL A 230 2.31 5.43 2.07
CA VAL A 230 3.69 5.02 2.37
C VAL A 230 4.69 5.73 1.47
N LEU A 231 4.47 5.76 0.15
CA LEU A 231 5.37 6.42 -0.79
C LEU A 231 5.45 7.92 -0.54
N PHE A 232 4.31 8.56 -0.25
CA PHE A 232 4.21 9.97 0.07
C PHE A 232 5.02 10.30 1.34
N ILE A 233 4.82 9.53 2.42
CA ILE A 233 5.63 9.65 3.65
C ILE A 233 7.12 9.40 3.34
N GLY A 234 7.42 8.42 2.49
CA GLY A 234 8.79 8.13 2.04
C GLY A 234 9.46 9.31 1.34
N CYS A 235 8.75 10.03 0.48
CA CYS A 235 9.28 11.22 -0.20
C CYS A 235 9.61 12.34 0.80
N PHE A 236 8.70 12.61 1.73
CA PHE A 236 8.83 13.75 2.65
C PHE A 236 9.74 13.46 3.84
N PHE A 237 9.58 12.32 4.48
CA PHE A 237 10.31 11.99 5.71
C PHE A 237 11.49 11.05 5.49
N GLY A 238 11.48 10.31 4.39
CA GLY A 238 12.54 9.38 4.03
C GLY A 238 13.41 9.83 2.88
N ARG A 239 13.23 11.02 2.31
CA ARG A 239 14.00 11.49 1.14
C ARG A 239 13.97 10.51 -0.05
N LEU A 240 12.91 9.71 -0.17
CA LEU A 240 12.72 8.85 -1.33
C LEU A 240 12.60 9.73 -2.58
N SER A 241 13.37 9.40 -3.62
CA SER A 241 13.28 10.11 -4.89
C SER A 241 11.87 10.07 -5.44
N THR A 242 11.34 11.24 -5.82
CA THR A 242 10.01 11.38 -6.44
C THR A 242 9.86 10.48 -7.66
N TYR A 243 10.93 10.27 -8.44
CA TYR A 243 10.92 9.37 -9.59
C TYR A 243 10.65 7.91 -9.19
N TYR A 244 11.28 7.43 -8.11
CA TYR A 244 11.04 6.07 -7.60
C TYR A 244 9.62 5.93 -7.07
N ALA A 245 9.15 6.92 -6.31
CA ALA A 245 7.79 6.92 -5.79
C ALA A 245 6.72 6.92 -6.90
N LEU A 246 6.86 7.79 -7.90
CA LEU A 246 5.95 7.84 -9.05
C LEU A 246 5.97 6.53 -9.84
N THR A 247 7.15 5.95 -10.06
CA THR A 247 7.27 4.69 -10.81
C THR A 247 6.59 3.54 -10.07
N ILE A 248 6.82 3.40 -8.75
CA ILE A 248 6.17 2.36 -7.95
C ILE A 248 4.66 2.55 -7.91
N LEU A 249 4.18 3.78 -7.69
CA LEU A 249 2.74 4.08 -7.62
C LEU A 249 2.04 3.84 -8.96
N ALA A 250 2.68 4.20 -10.07
CA ALA A 250 2.13 4.02 -11.42
C ALA A 250 2.26 2.58 -11.94
N SER A 251 3.13 1.75 -11.36
CA SER A 251 3.39 0.38 -11.83
C SER A 251 2.11 -0.47 -11.97
N PRO A 252 1.20 -0.53 -10.97
CA PRO A 252 -0.07 -1.25 -11.12
C PRO A 252 -0.96 -0.77 -12.28
N VAL A 253 -0.87 0.51 -12.66
CA VAL A 253 -1.64 1.08 -13.79
C VAL A 253 -1.22 0.46 -15.12
N LEU A 254 0.01 -0.06 -15.24
CA LEU A 254 0.46 -0.79 -16.42
C LEU A 254 -0.40 -2.00 -16.76
N CYS A 255 -1.20 -2.52 -15.81
CA CYS A 255 -2.20 -3.55 -16.09
C CYS A 255 -3.16 -3.16 -17.24
N TRP A 256 -3.37 -1.86 -17.49
CA TRP A 256 -4.12 -1.35 -18.64
C TRP A 256 -3.58 -1.79 -20.00
N ALA A 257 -2.28 -2.08 -20.14
CA ALA A 257 -1.72 -2.55 -21.40
C ALA A 257 -2.38 -3.84 -21.90
N THR A 258 -2.94 -4.64 -20.99
CA THR A 258 -3.65 -5.87 -21.34
C THR A 258 -5.09 -5.66 -21.84
N GLU A 259 -5.62 -4.44 -21.74
CA GLU A 259 -6.92 -4.07 -22.33
C GLU A 259 -6.83 -3.72 -23.83
N LEU A 260 -5.62 -3.69 -24.40
CA LEU A 260 -5.40 -3.57 -25.84
C LEU A 260 -6.10 -4.73 -26.58
N SER A 261 -6.64 -4.43 -27.76
CA SER A 261 -7.45 -5.35 -28.58
C SER A 261 -6.78 -6.72 -28.80
N TYR A 262 -5.45 -6.72 -28.95
CA TYR A 262 -4.65 -7.93 -29.14
C TYR A 262 -4.69 -8.91 -27.96
N PHE A 263 -4.69 -8.39 -26.72
CA PHE A 263 -4.64 -9.21 -25.50
C PHE A 263 -6.03 -9.50 -24.93
N ARG A 264 -7.03 -8.66 -25.24
CA ARG A 264 -8.39 -8.76 -24.70
C ARG A 264 -9.06 -10.12 -24.93
N ASN A 265 -8.76 -10.79 -26.04
CA ASN A 265 -9.39 -12.07 -26.42
C ASN A 265 -8.61 -13.31 -25.92
N ARG A 266 -7.51 -13.13 -25.17
CA ARG A 266 -6.69 -14.25 -24.67
C ARG A 266 -7.31 -14.86 -23.39
N LYS A 267 -6.89 -16.08 -23.04
CA LYS A 267 -7.34 -16.78 -21.82
C LYS A 267 -7.03 -15.91 -20.59
N ARG A 268 -7.98 -15.83 -19.64
CA ARG A 268 -7.88 -14.99 -18.43
C ARG A 268 -6.59 -15.20 -17.63
N GLY A 269 -6.10 -16.45 -17.54
CA GLY A 269 -4.84 -16.77 -16.86
C GLY A 269 -3.61 -16.14 -17.52
N ILE A 270 -3.56 -16.12 -18.86
CA ILE A 270 -2.45 -15.52 -19.62
C ILE A 270 -2.46 -13.99 -19.42
N VAL A 271 -3.64 -13.37 -19.50
CA VAL A 271 -3.80 -11.92 -19.26
C VAL A 271 -3.38 -11.57 -17.83
N GLY A 272 -3.79 -12.37 -16.85
CA GLY A 272 -3.39 -12.20 -15.46
C GLY A 272 -1.87 -12.28 -15.27
N ALA A 273 -1.23 -13.32 -15.82
CA ALA A 273 0.23 -13.47 -15.75
C ALA A 273 0.96 -12.30 -16.43
N LEU A 274 0.50 -11.87 -17.61
CA LEU A 274 1.08 -10.74 -18.33
C LEU A 274 0.99 -9.43 -17.53
N ARG A 275 -0.14 -9.16 -16.86
CA ARG A 275 -0.28 -8.00 -15.95
C ARG A 275 0.78 -8.02 -14.85
N ILE A 276 0.96 -9.17 -14.20
CA ILE A 276 1.93 -9.32 -13.11
C ILE A 276 3.36 -9.13 -13.61
N VAL A 277 3.73 -9.76 -14.72
CA VAL A 277 5.07 -9.60 -15.32
C VAL A 277 5.35 -8.14 -15.66
N LEU A 278 4.38 -7.46 -16.29
CA LEU A 278 4.53 -6.06 -16.70
C LEU A 278 4.70 -5.11 -15.51
N VAL A 279 4.03 -5.38 -14.40
CA VAL A 279 4.16 -4.62 -13.14
C VAL A 279 5.50 -4.90 -12.48
N SER A 280 5.98 -6.15 -12.50
CA SER A 280 7.25 -6.53 -11.86
C SER A 280 8.47 -5.87 -12.47
N ILE A 281 8.49 -5.61 -13.79
CA ILE A 281 9.63 -5.00 -14.49
C ILE A 281 10.05 -3.67 -13.85
N PRO A 282 9.21 -2.61 -13.82
CA PRO A 282 9.60 -1.33 -13.21
C PRO A 282 9.87 -1.44 -11.71
N LEU A 283 9.16 -2.31 -10.98
CA LEU A 283 9.41 -2.51 -9.55
C LEU A 283 10.82 -3.06 -9.28
N VAL A 284 11.26 -4.06 -10.04
CA VAL A 284 12.62 -4.61 -9.94
C VAL A 284 13.65 -3.56 -10.34
N THR A 285 13.42 -2.81 -11.42
CA THR A 285 14.31 -1.72 -11.84
C THR A 285 14.49 -0.68 -10.73
N VAL A 286 13.40 -0.23 -10.11
CA VAL A 286 13.46 0.75 -9.01
C VAL A 286 14.21 0.18 -7.80
N LEU A 287 14.00 -1.09 -7.44
CA LEU A 287 14.72 -1.69 -6.32
C LEU A 287 16.22 -1.81 -6.57
N VAL A 288 16.62 -2.19 -7.78
CA VAL A 288 18.04 -2.27 -8.16
C VAL A 288 18.67 -0.87 -8.08
N LEU A 289 18.03 0.14 -8.65
CA LEU A 289 18.55 1.52 -8.62
C LEU A 289 18.60 2.07 -7.19
N ALA A 290 17.55 1.87 -6.39
CA ALA A 290 17.53 2.29 -4.99
C ALA A 290 18.61 1.58 -4.16
N LYS A 291 18.92 0.31 -4.45
CA LYS A 291 20.00 -0.43 -3.79
C LYS A 291 21.38 0.12 -4.17
N LEU A 292 21.59 0.40 -5.45
CA LEU A 292 22.84 1.01 -5.93
C LEU A 292 23.07 2.38 -5.29
N ASP A 293 22.03 3.21 -5.23
CA ASP A 293 22.10 4.50 -4.55
C ASP A 293 22.40 4.33 -3.07
N PHE A 294 21.72 3.40 -2.38
CA PHE A 294 21.99 3.10 -0.98
C PHE A 294 23.45 2.70 -0.75
N ASP A 295 23.98 1.78 -1.55
CA ASP A 295 25.37 1.31 -1.42
C ASP A 295 26.37 2.43 -1.68
N ARG A 296 26.11 3.29 -2.67
CA ARG A 296 26.95 4.44 -2.97
C ARG A 296 27.01 5.43 -1.80
N HIS A 297 25.90 5.65 -1.10
CA HIS A 297 25.85 6.56 0.05
C HIS A 297 26.38 5.93 1.34
N MET A 298 26.28 4.60 1.50
CA MET A 298 26.72 3.89 2.70
C MET A 298 28.19 3.45 2.65
N ALA A 299 28.77 3.25 1.47
CA ALA A 299 30.17 2.83 1.32
C ALA A 299 31.19 3.72 2.07
N PRO A 300 31.10 5.06 2.05
CA PRO A 300 32.05 5.92 2.78
C PRO A 300 31.96 5.74 4.30
N LEU A 301 30.77 5.45 4.84
CA LEU A 301 30.56 5.27 6.28
C LEU A 301 31.23 3.99 6.78
N MET A 302 31.23 2.93 5.96
CA MET A 302 31.89 1.67 6.31
C MET A 302 33.42 1.72 6.12
N GLY A 303 33.92 2.51 5.16
CA GLY A 303 35.37 2.65 4.92
C GLY A 303 36.12 3.37 6.04
N ASN A 304 35.49 4.37 6.65
CA ASN A 304 36.11 5.17 7.72
C ASN A 304 36.22 4.42 9.05
N GLU A 305 35.29 3.49 9.35
CA GLU A 305 35.38 2.65 10.55
C GLU A 305 36.58 1.70 10.51
N VAL A 306 36.91 1.15 9.33
CA VAL A 306 38.08 0.26 9.17
C VAL A 306 39.38 1.03 9.44
N GLN A 307 39.49 2.26 8.92
CA GLN A 307 40.68 3.09 9.18
C GLN A 307 40.80 3.51 10.65
N ALA A 308 39.69 3.78 11.33
CA ALA A 308 39.70 4.14 12.75
C ALA A 308 40.15 2.96 13.65
N ILE A 309 39.72 1.73 13.34
CA ILE A 309 40.13 0.52 14.07
C ILE A 309 41.61 0.24 13.86
N ASP A 310 42.12 0.38 12.64
CA ASP A 310 43.54 0.17 12.34
C ASP A 310 44.43 1.25 12.98
N PHE A 311 43.97 2.50 13.02
CA PHE A 311 44.66 3.58 13.74
C PHE A 311 44.71 3.31 15.26
N GLN A 312 43.61 2.83 15.86
CA GLN A 312 43.57 2.49 17.28
C GLN A 312 44.47 1.29 17.63
N LYS A 313 44.62 0.32 16.72
CA LYS A 313 45.58 -0.78 16.87
C LYS A 313 47.04 -0.34 16.71
N SER A 314 47.33 0.72 15.96
CA SER A 314 48.70 1.23 15.79
C SER A 314 49.23 2.00 17.01
N ILE A 315 48.35 2.42 17.92
CA ILE A 315 48.70 3.20 19.12
C ILE A 315 48.81 2.31 20.37
N ALA A 316 48.24 1.11 20.34
CA ALA A 316 48.30 0.12 21.42
C ALA A 316 49.50 -0.82 21.26
#